data_AF-A0A1L8ZCI4-F1
#
_entry.id   AF-A0A1L8ZCI4-F1
#
_cell.length_a   1.000
_cell.length_b   1.000
_cell.length_c   1.000
_cell.angle_alpha   90.00
_cell.angle_beta   90.00
_cell.angle_gamma   90.00
#
_symmetry.space_group_name_H-M   'P 1'
#
loop_
_entity.id
_entity.type
_entity.pdbx_description
1 polymer ?
#
loop_
_entity_poly.entity_id
_entity_poly.type
_entity_poly.pdbx_seq_one_letter_code
_entity_poly.pdbx_strand_id
1 'polypeptide(L)' 'ILLISGTGDVVEPEEDVISIGSGGNYAYSAALAYMENKKLSAFEVALRSLKIAARVCIYTNSNIVLEEIENE' A
#
# COMPACT_ATOMS: atom_id res chain seq x y z
N ILE A 1 5.51 -10.67 -2.23
CA ILE A 1 4.74 -9.90 -3.27
C ILE A 1 5.76 -9.48 -4.34
N LEU A 2 5.39 -9.35 -5.62
CA LEU A 2 6.29 -8.85 -6.67
C LEU A 2 5.64 -7.66 -7.41
N LEU A 3 6.44 -6.66 -7.78
CA LEU A 3 6.04 -5.58 -8.69
C LEU A 3 6.58 -5.85 -10.09
N ILE A 4 5.71 -5.70 -11.08
CA ILE A 4 6.07 -5.79 -12.49
C ILE A 4 5.88 -4.41 -13.12
N SER A 5 6.88 -3.94 -13.87
CA SER A 5 6.82 -2.66 -14.58
C SER A 5 6.61 -2.85 -16.08
N GLY A 6 6.12 -1.81 -16.75
CA GLY A 6 5.99 -1.79 -18.22
C GLY A 6 7.33 -1.76 -18.97
N THR A 7 8.45 -1.52 -18.28
CA THR A 7 9.81 -1.57 -18.82
C THR A 7 10.42 -2.97 -18.75
N GLY A 8 9.73 -3.94 -18.15
CA GLY A 8 10.19 -5.32 -18.03
C GLY A 8 10.93 -5.62 -16.73
N ASP A 9 10.88 -4.72 -15.74
CA ASP A 9 11.48 -4.96 -14.43
C ASP A 9 10.55 -5.82 -13.56
N VAL A 10 11.16 -6.71 -12.78
CA VAL A 10 10.51 -7.47 -11.71
C VAL A 10 11.22 -7.12 -10.41
N VAL A 11 10.49 -6.52 -9.48
CA VAL A 11 11.05 -5.98 -8.24
C VAL A 11 10.41 -6.67 -7.04
N GLU A 12 11.24 -7.21 -6.17
CA GLU A 12 10.85 -7.70 -4.85
C GLU A 12 10.96 -6.54 -3.85
N PRO A 13 9.92 -6.28 -3.03
CA PRO A 13 10.00 -5.25 -2.02
C PRO A 13 10.93 -5.68 -0.87
N GLU A 14 11.63 -4.70 -0.28
CA GLU A 14 12.48 -4.94 0.91
C GLU A 14 11.64 -5.23 2.16
N GLU A 15 10.45 -4.64 2.23
CA GLU A 15 9.49 -4.78 3.32
C GLU A 15 8.26 -5.56 2.85
N ASP A 16 7.44 -6.08 3.76
CA ASP A 16 6.20 -6.83 3.44
C ASP A 16 5.06 -5.93 2.87
N VAL A 17 5.40 -4.80 2.25
CA VAL A 17 4.46 -3.86 1.64
C VAL A 17 5.00 -3.30 0.33
N ILE A 18 4.10 -3.03 -0.61
CA ILE A 18 4.41 -2.37 -1.87
C ILE A 18 3.28 -1.41 -2.26
N SER A 19 3.59 -0.37 -3.04
CA SER A 19 2.59 0.57 -3.54
C SER A 19 2.94 1.04 -4.95
N ILE A 20 1.93 1.45 -5.71
CA ILE A 20 2.09 2.00 -7.07
C ILE A 20 1.19 3.22 -7.27
N GLY A 21 1.39 3.92 -8.39
CA GLY A 21 0.57 5.07 -8.79
C GLY A 21 0.97 6.38 -8.11
N SER A 22 0.26 7.46 -8.43
CA SER A 22 0.59 8.83 -8.00
C SER A 22 0.55 9.04 -6.49
N GLY A 23 -0.29 8.27 -5.79
CA GLY A 23 -0.40 8.28 -4.32
C GLY A 23 0.51 7.26 -3.63
N GLY A 24 1.28 6.48 -4.39
CA GLY A 24 2.03 5.32 -3.89
C GLY A 24 2.95 5.66 -2.73
N ASN A 25 3.86 6.62 -2.92
CA ASN A 25 4.83 7.00 -1.89
C ASN A 25 4.16 7.42 -0.56
N TYR A 26 3.01 8.10 -0.60
CA TYR A 26 2.28 8.49 0.61
C TYR A 26 1.69 7.27 1.35
N ALA A 27 1.10 6.35 0.58
CA ALA A 27 0.57 5.10 1.13
C ALA A 27 1.70 4.21 1.67
N TYR A 28 2.83 4.11 0.97
CA TYR A 28 3.99 3.33 1.39
C TYR A 28 4.58 3.84 2.70
N SER A 29 4.87 5.15 2.78
CA SER A 29 5.39 5.75 4.02
C SER A 29 4.45 5.58 5.20
N ALA A 30 3.12 5.71 4.98
CA ALA A 30 2.14 5.45 6.01
C ALA A 30 2.12 3.97 6.44
N ALA A 31 2.24 3.04 5.48
CA ALA A 31 2.21 1.62 5.76
C ALA A 31 3.42 1.18 6.59
N LEU A 32 4.63 1.65 6.24
CA LEU A 32 5.83 1.39 7.02
C LEU A 32 5.67 1.83 8.49
N ALA A 33 5.20 3.06 8.71
CA ALA A 33 4.95 3.57 10.06
C ALA A 33 3.87 2.77 10.83
N TYR A 34 2.86 2.25 10.13
CA TYR A 34 1.83 1.40 10.75
C TYR A 34 2.33 -0.02 11.06
N MET A 35 3.18 -0.59 10.20
CA MET A 35 3.76 -1.91 10.39
C MET A 35 4.73 -1.97 11.57
N GLU A 36 5.43 -0.87 11.87
CA GLU A 36 6.23 -0.74 13.10
C GLU A 36 5.40 -0.96 14.38
N ASN A 37 4.09 -0.68 14.34
CA ASN A 37 3.23 -0.70 15.52
C ASN A 37 2.53 -2.06 15.80
N LYS A 38 2.80 -3.13 15.04
CA LYS A 38 2.38 -4.57 15.21
C LYS A 38 0.95 -4.90 15.68
N LYS A 39 0.06 -3.93 15.83
CA LYS A 39 -1.32 -4.08 16.33
C LYS A 39 -2.37 -4.05 15.22
N LEU A 40 -1.93 -3.76 13.99
CA LEU A 40 -2.81 -3.59 12.86
C LEU A 40 -2.69 -4.80 11.94
N SER A 41 -3.84 -5.30 11.48
CA SER A 41 -3.90 -6.30 10.41
C SER A 41 -3.41 -5.72 9.07
N ALA A 42 -3.04 -6.60 8.12
CA ALA A 42 -2.68 -6.17 6.77
C ALA A 42 -3.80 -5.36 6.10
N PHE A 43 -5.05 -5.79 6.27
CA PHE A 43 -6.25 -5.06 5.83
C PHE A 43 -6.29 -3.63 6.39
N GLU A 44 -6.08 -3.47 7.70
CA GLU A 44 -6.10 -2.15 8.34
C GLU A 44 -4.95 -1.25 7.89
N VAL A 45 -3.75 -1.82 7.72
CA VAL A 45 -2.58 -1.09 7.21
C VAL A 45 -2.89 -0.56 5.81
N ALA A 46 -3.35 -1.42 4.89
CA ALA A 46 -3.69 -1.03 3.53
C ALA A 46 -4.78 0.06 3.49
N LEU A 47 -5.89 -0.13 4.23
CA LEU A 47 -7.00 0.82 4.27
C LEU A 47 -6.55 2.20 4.80
N ARG A 48 -5.82 2.23 5.91
CA ARG A 48 -5.41 3.48 6.57
C ARG A 48 -4.37 4.22 5.73
N SER A 49 -3.45 3.50 5.10
CA SER A 49 -2.44 4.08 4.20
C SER A 49 -3.06 4.69 2.95
N LEU A 50 -4.03 4.02 2.32
CA LEU A 50 -4.76 4.58 1.17
C LEU A 50 -5.60 5.81 1.56
N LYS A 51 -6.18 5.84 2.77
CA LYS A 51 -6.87 7.04 3.29
C LYS A 51 -5.93 8.23 3.47
N ILE A 52 -4.67 8.00 3.86
CA ILE A 52 -3.67 9.07 3.91
C ILE A 52 -3.34 9.55 2.50
N ALA A 53 -3.07 8.64 1.56
CA ALA A 53 -2.79 8.99 0.18
C ALA A 53 -3.93 9.81 -0.45
N ALA A 54 -5.19 9.46 -0.19
CA ALA A 54 -6.37 10.18 -0.65
C ALA A 54 -6.50 11.61 -0.12
N ARG A 55 -5.84 11.93 1.01
CA ARG A 55 -5.83 13.29 1.59
C ARG A 55 -4.68 14.15 1.06
N VAL A 56 -3.66 13.54 0.47
CA VAL A 56 -2.43 14.22 0.04
C VAL A 56 -2.33 14.31 -1.48
N CYS A 57 -2.64 13.22 -2.19
CA CYS A 57 -2.54 13.16 -3.64
C CYS A 57 -3.84 13.62 -4.29
N ILE A 58 -3.79 14.69 -5.09
CA ILE A 58 -4.97 15.20 -5.83
C ILE A 58 -5.57 14.19 -6.82
N TYR A 59 -4.80 13.17 -7.21
CA TYR A 59 -5.20 12.11 -8.14
C TYR A 59 -5.67 10.83 -7.42
N THR A 60 -5.68 10.80 -6.09
CA THR A 60 -6.15 9.65 -5.30
C THR A 60 -7.35 10.10 -4.48
N ASN A 61 -8.48 9.38 -4.56
CA ASN A 61 -9.70 9.72 -3.84
C ASN A 61 -9.97 8.72 -2.69
N SER A 62 -11.04 8.95 -1.93
CA SER A 62 -11.42 8.12 -0.79
C SER A 62 -12.34 6.94 -1.12
N ASN A 63 -12.61 6.67 -2.40
CA ASN A 63 -13.41 5.52 -2.82
C ASN A 63 -12.48 4.31 -2.96
N ILE A 64 -12.27 3.61 -1.86
CA ILE A 64 -11.27 2.54 -1.73
C ILE A 64 -11.96 1.19 -1.84
N VAL A 65 -11.43 0.33 -2.72
CA VAL A 65 -11.75 -1.11 -2.78
C VAL A 65 -10.57 -1.87 -2.18
N LEU A 66 -10.85 -2.87 -1.36
CA LEU A 66 -9.86 -3.73 -0.70
C LEU A 66 -10.21 -5.18 -0.96
N GLU A 67 -9.19 -5.97 -1.23
CA GLU A 67 -9.26 -7.41 -1.41
C GLU A 67 -8.23 -8.04 -0.47
N GLU A 68 -8.57 -9.19 0.12
CA GLU A 68 -7.70 -9.95 1.02
C GLU A 68 -7.64 -11.40 0.57
N ILE A 69 -6.46 -12.00 0.65
CA ILE A 69 -6.28 -13.43 0.39
C ILE A 69 -6.30 -14.13 1.73
N GLU A 70 -7.27 -15.01 1.93
CA GLU A 70 -7.30 -15.90 3.09
C GLU A 70 -6.18 -16.93 2.95
N ASN A 71 -5.48 -17.23 4.04
CA ASN A 71 -4.58 -18.39 4.08
C ASN A 71 -5.43 -19.65 4.24
N GLU A 72 -5.20 -20.66 3.39
CA GLU A 72 -5.69 -22.02 3.62
C GLU A 72 -5.02 -22.69 4.84
#